data_AF-A0A392UNE2-F1
#
_entry.id   AF-A0A392UNE2-F1
#
_cell.length_a   1.000
_cell.length_b   1.000
_cell.length_c   1.000
_cell.angle_alpha   90.00
_cell.angle_beta   90.00
_cell.angle_gamma   90.00
#
_symmetry.space_group_name_H-M   'P 1'
#
loop_
_entity.id
_entity.type
_entity.pdbx_description
1 polymer ?
#
loop_
_entity_poly.entity_id
_entity_poly.type
_entity_poly.pdbx_seq_one_letter_code
_entity_poly.pdbx_strand_id
1 'polypeptide(L)' 'ENLTVETLPLRIEGREVKRLRNKEILSVKVIWGGPTGEYETLELESRMRDSYPELVA' A
#
# COMPACT_ATOMS: atom_id res chain seq x y z
N GLU A 1 -8.27 -21.63 15.81
CA GLU A 1 -8.75 -20.25 15.58
C GLU A 1 -7.90 -19.65 14.47
N ASN A 2 -8.52 -19.15 13.39
CA ASN A 2 -7.79 -18.51 12.31
C ASN A 2 -7.62 -17.03 12.69
N LEU A 3 -6.44 -16.66 13.22
CA LEU A 3 -6.10 -15.31 13.70
C LEU A 3 -5.87 -14.33 12.55
N THR A 4 -6.62 -14.44 11.46
CA THR A 4 -6.51 -13.54 10.32
C THR A 4 -7.20 -12.25 10.70
N VAL A 5 -6.42 -11.35 11.27
CA VAL A 5 -6.83 -9.97 11.45
C VAL A 5 -7.10 -9.39 10.07
N GLU A 6 -8.36 -9.12 9.76
CA GLU A 6 -8.74 -8.47 8.51
C GLU A 6 -8.13 -7.06 8.50
N THR A 7 -7.07 -6.90 7.71
CA THR A 7 -6.48 -5.60 7.39
C THR A 7 -6.88 -5.26 5.97
N LEU A 8 -7.49 -4.09 5.78
CA LEU A 8 -7.94 -3.62 4.48
C LEU A 8 -7.30 -2.28 4.17
N PRO A 9 -6.81 -2.06 2.94
CA PRO A 9 -6.30 -0.76 2.55
C PRO A 9 -7.47 0.21 2.41
N LEU A 10 -7.35 1.37 3.05
CA LEU A 10 -8.40 2.38 3.08
C LEU A 10 -8.19 3.43 1.99
N ARG A 11 -6.95 3.90 1.83
CA ARG A 11 -6.60 4.96 0.86
C ARG A 11 -5.10 5.01 0.59
N ILE A 12 -4.74 5.62 -0.53
CA ILE A 12 -3.37 6.02 -0.86
C ILE A 12 -3.19 7.49 -0.49
N GLU A 13 -2.27 7.78 0.42
CA GLU A 13 -1.95 9.15 0.86
C GLU A 13 -0.91 9.84 -0.03
N GLY A 14 -0.12 9.07 -0.80
CA GLY A 14 0.89 9.64 -1.66
C GLY A 14 1.65 8.62 -2.49
N ARG A 15 2.39 9.12 -3.48
CA ARG A 15 3.27 8.33 -4.35
C ARG A 15 4.69 8.83 -4.23
N GLU A 16 5.65 7.91 -4.25
CA GLU A 16 7.08 8.18 -4.19
C GLU A 16 7.80 7.42 -5.31
N VAL A 17 8.71 8.11 -6.01
CA VAL A 17 9.62 7.47 -6.97
C VAL A 17 10.97 7.26 -6.29
N LYS A 18 11.33 6.00 -6.04
CA LYS A 18 12.64 5.62 -5.51
C LYS A 18 13.60 5.35 -6.64
N ARG A 19 14.60 6.21 -6.77
CA ARG A 19 15.69 6.07 -7.74
C ARG A 19 16.79 5.17 -7.18
N LEU A 20 17.02 4.05 -7.84
CA LEU A 20 18.17 3.18 -7.63
C LEU A 20 19.19 3.39 -8.75
N ARG A 21 20.37 2.77 -8.62
CA ARG A 21 21.52 2.97 -9.53
C ARG A 21 21.19 2.80 -11.02
N ASN A 22 20.22 1.94 -11.36
CA ASN A 22 19.85 1.61 -12.73
C ASN A 22 18.34 1.47 -12.98
N LYS A 23 17.50 1.81 -11.99
CA LYS A 23 16.04 1.72 -12.14
C LYS A 23 15.32 2.68 -11.22
N GLU A 24 14.12 3.06 -11.62
CA GLU A 24 13.16 3.76 -10.78
C GLU A 24 12.10 2.76 -10.29
N ILE A 25 11.70 2.89 -9.02
CA ILE A 25 10.64 2.10 -8.40
C ILE A 25 9.54 3.05 -7.94
N LEU A 26 8.31 2.79 -8.36
CA LEU A 26 7.13 3.49 -7.86
C LEU A 26 6.62 2.80 -6.59
N SER A 27 6.52 3.58 -5.52
CA SER A 27 5.92 3.18 -4.26
C SER A 27 4.77 4.10 -3.89
N VAL A 28 3.82 3.59 -3.14
CA VAL A 28 2.67 4.34 -2.64
C VAL A 28 2.57 4.19 -1.12
N LYS A 29 2.24 5.29 -0.46
CA LYS A 29 1.95 5.33 0.97
C LYS A 29 0.50 4.91 1.16
N VAL A 30 0.29 3.77 1.78
CA VAL A 30 -1.04 3.16 1.96
C VAL A 30 -1.43 3.26 3.43
N ILE A 31 -2.64 3.73 3.67
CA ILE A 31 -3.27 3.67 4.99
C ILE A 31 -4.13 2.42 5.06
N TRP A 32 -3.92 1.61 6.09
CA TRP A 32 -4.61 0.37 6.34
C TRP A 32 -5.49 0.50 7.57
N GLY A 33 -6.69 -0.06 7.53
CA GLY A 33 -7.52 -0.26 8.71
C GLY A 33 -7.13 -1.57 9.39
N GLY A 34 -6.86 -1.52 10.70
CA GLY A 34 -6.60 -2.71 11.52
C GLY A 34 -7.32 -2.65 12.88
N PRO A 35 -7.18 -3.68 13.72
CA PRO A 35 -7.89 -3.79 15.01
C PRO A 35 -7.55 -2.67 16.00
N THR A 36 -6.36 -2.11 15.87
CA THR A 36 -5.85 -1.04 16.73
C THR A 36 -5.99 0.34 16.10
N GLY A 37 -6.67 0.46 14.96
CA GLY A 37 -6.86 1.70 14.21
C GLY A 37 -6.16 1.71 12.87
N GLU A 38 -5.99 2.92 12.31
CA GLU A 38 -5.27 3.12 11.06
C GLU A 38 -3.76 3.00 11.26
N TYR A 39 -3.07 2.37 10.31
CA TYR A 39 -1.61 2.35 10.25
C TYR A 39 -1.11 2.53 8.82
N GLU A 40 0.14 2.94 8.68
CA GLU A 40 0.75 3.30 7.40
C GLU A 40 1.81 2.28 6.98
N THR A 41 1.81 1.92 5.70
CA THR A 41 2.92 1.21 5.06
C THR A 41 3.30 1.85 3.73
N LEU A 42 4.47 1.49 3.22
CA LEU A 42 4.93 1.87 1.89
C LEU A 42 4.98 0.62 1.00
N GLU A 43 4.11 0.56 0.00
CA GLU A 43 3.96 -0.59 -0.89
C GLU A 43 4.40 -0.26 -2.31
N LEU A 44 4.69 -1.28 -3.12
CA LEU A 44 4.91 -1.08 -4.55
C LEU A 44 3.60 -0.69 -5.24
N GLU A 45 3.64 0.32 -6.11
CA GLU A 45 2.46 0.74 -6.86
C GLU A 45 1.92 -0.38 -7.74
N SER A 46 2.79 -1.20 -8.34
CA SER A 46 2.37 -2.34 -9.15
C SER A 46 1.58 -3.36 -8.33
N ARG A 47 2.02 -3.65 -7.10
CA ARG A 47 1.32 -4.58 -6.20
C ARG A 47 -0.07 -4.06 -5.85
N MET A 48 -0.17 -2.77 -5.55
CA MET A 48 -1.46 -2.13 -5.25
C MET A 48 -2.37 -2.11 -6.47
N ARG A 49 -1.84 -1.88 -7.68
CA ARG A 49 -2.61 -1.94 -8.91
C ARG A 49 -3.17 -3.34 -9.18
N ASP A 50 -2.42 -4.38 -8.84
CA ASP A 50 -2.85 -5.77 -9.04
C ASP A 50 -3.87 -6.23 -7.99
N SER A 51 -3.71 -5.80 -6.73
CA SER A 51 -4.53 -6.28 -5.60
C SER A 51 -5.72 -5.38 -5.25
N TYR A 52 -5.57 -4.06 -5.44
CA TYR A 52 -6.52 -3.01 -5.05
C TYR A 52 -6.57 -1.92 -6.14
N PRO A 53 -6.90 -2.27 -7.40
CA PRO A 53 -6.88 -1.34 -8.53
C PRO A 53 -7.75 -0.09 -8.30
N GLU A 54 -8.82 -0.20 -7.53
CA GLU A 54 -9.74 0.88 -7.18
C GLU A 54 -9.09 2.01 -6.37
N LEU A 55 -7.98 1.74 -5.67
CA LEU A 55 -7.26 2.74 -4.87
C LEU A 55 -6.18 3.47 -5.68
N VAL A 56 -5.72 2.90 -6.79
CA VAL A 56 -4.63 3.44 -7.63
C VAL A 56 -5.14 4.27 -8.81
N ALA A 57 -6.45 4.19 -9.11
CA ALA A 57 -7.13 4.83 -10.25
C ALA A 57 -6.75 6.31 -10.46
#